data_AF-A0A354FHR7-F1
#
_entry.id   AF-A0A354FHR7-F1
#
_cell.length_a   1.000
_cell.length_b   1.000
_cell.length_c   1.000
_cell.angle_alpha   90.00
_cell.angle_beta   90.00
_cell.angle_gamma   90.00
#
_symmetry.space_group_name_H-M   'P 1'
#
loop_
_entity.id
_entity.type
_entity.pdbx_description
1 polymer ?
#
loop_
_entity_poly.entity_id
_entity_poly.type
_entity_poly.pdbx_seq_one_letter_code
_entity_poly.pdbx_strand_id
1 'polypeptide(L)'
;VSQELEGSLVAGLRQLEADFPELPLDPWWLKFTEMLARFESYEQPEETEHDFELNTLSVTQKQIIFCFAQHIRISDIIDYGNDGKAIWIDDTVNWRTRALIAFYNLFFSDPEERLELIRFSQGRDDAGNRTEKILKKLFLESMQRTEKKLCSIGHTNGVDNIAKHLLKVGDSSADLENAKKFLSPLLAVVNQRVAIEDRKVLLKVKRKQPMNALEKMQARSIYQDHQKLKSVIGNVSDYFRQSGIELNENWVRRTIEGSKVQIAGDTLENVIFKYHFERNFERKPFQVPLPISKSLSIPRSRVKVDFNQKNGKWSFSSMLSRAEASGGGAGRNANTVMPMFDAHLVEGIARCVFSGYLGFSSRNLSSFEKPPATFRSEIATNPVTPQALFDLASEIKEFFAPMHASSQELLENIHYLKDVFIACHVNRFNMLSLIIRDNMGEQFVLSFDIRDIKVPKIPPDQKMGHDEELPRFFLRLYSKQCRMLFLKYIAALKIPLLASHPPKLRIWVGHGKFDVPVAPKFTQVYINGVANTLWPHDAIGTREHLIPHPLSESFDSMGRRAVNELTAG
;
A
#
# COMPACT_ATOMS: atom_id res chain seq x y z
N VAL A 1 -9.76 23.85 -38.94
CA VAL A 1 -10.38 22.57 -39.33
C VAL A 1 -10.08 21.60 -38.21
N SER A 2 -11.06 21.29 -37.35
CA SER A 2 -10.85 20.19 -36.40
C SER A 2 -10.78 18.92 -37.23
N GLN A 3 -9.63 18.24 -37.25
CA GLN A 3 -9.57 16.89 -37.81
C GLN A 3 -10.64 16.07 -37.09
N GLU A 4 -11.56 15.49 -37.85
CA GLU A 4 -12.44 14.47 -37.28
C GLU A 4 -11.55 13.30 -36.85
N LEU A 5 -11.69 12.87 -35.60
CA LEU A 5 -11.00 11.68 -35.13
C LEU A 5 -11.62 10.48 -35.84
N GLU A 6 -10.80 9.64 -36.47
CA GLU A 6 -11.20 8.45 -37.20
C GLU A 6 -10.54 7.21 -36.56
N GLY A 7 -11.16 6.03 -36.69
CA GLY A 7 -10.66 4.76 -36.14
C GLY A 7 -11.75 3.89 -35.50
N SER A 8 -11.48 2.59 -35.31
CA SER A 8 -12.46 1.63 -34.79
C SER A 8 -12.97 1.95 -33.37
N LEU A 9 -12.18 2.63 -32.53
CA LEU A 9 -12.63 3.12 -31.23
C LEU A 9 -13.69 4.21 -31.38
N VAL A 10 -13.43 5.20 -32.24
CA VAL A 10 -14.35 6.33 -32.47
C VAL A 10 -15.65 5.83 -33.10
N ALA A 11 -15.55 4.92 -34.07
CA ALA A 11 -16.71 4.28 -34.67
C ALA A 11 -17.54 3.51 -33.63
N GLY A 12 -16.90 2.75 -32.74
CA GLY A 12 -17.56 2.03 -31.66
C GLY A 12 -18.27 2.95 -30.65
N LEU A 13 -17.64 4.06 -30.28
CA LEU A 13 -18.24 5.07 -29.40
C LEU A 13 -19.44 5.75 -30.06
N ARG A 14 -19.33 6.16 -31.33
CA ARG A 14 -20.44 6.76 -32.08
C ARG A 14 -21.62 5.80 -32.20
N GLN A 15 -21.35 4.51 -32.42
CA GLN A 15 -22.38 3.48 -32.46
C GLN A 15 -23.10 3.35 -31.11
N LEU A 16 -22.36 3.33 -29.99
CA LEU A 16 -22.96 3.32 -28.66
C LEU A 16 -23.85 4.54 -28.40
N GLU A 17 -23.41 5.74 -28.82
CA GLU A 17 -24.19 6.97 -28.66
C GLU A 17 -25.43 7.02 -29.56
N ALA A 18 -25.37 6.40 -30.74
CA ALA A 18 -26.52 6.24 -31.63
C ALA A 18 -27.54 5.22 -31.08
N ASP A 19 -27.06 4.10 -30.56
CA ASP A 19 -27.91 3.04 -29.99
C ASP A 19 -28.52 3.44 -28.63
N PHE A 20 -27.83 4.31 -27.88
CA PHE A 20 -28.24 4.79 -26.56
C PHE A 20 -28.10 6.32 -26.45
N PRO A 21 -29.08 7.09 -26.97
CA PRO A 21 -29.03 8.57 -27.00
C PRO A 21 -28.99 9.24 -25.63
N GLU A 22 -29.24 8.51 -24.54
CA GLU A 22 -29.10 8.99 -23.17
C GLU A 22 -27.64 9.06 -22.70
N LEU A 23 -26.71 8.34 -23.33
CA LEU A 23 -25.28 8.33 -22.94
C LEU A 23 -24.64 9.73 -23.04
N PRO A 24 -24.80 10.49 -24.15
CA PRO A 24 -24.29 11.87 -24.23
C PRO A 24 -24.88 12.84 -23.20
N LEU A 25 -25.98 12.48 -22.53
CA LEU A 25 -26.56 13.29 -21.45
C LEU A 25 -25.95 12.97 -20.08
N ASP A 26 -25.21 11.86 -19.94
CA ASP A 26 -24.52 11.48 -18.71
C ASP A 26 -23.17 12.23 -18.60
N PRO A 27 -22.97 13.09 -17.58
CA PRO A 27 -21.71 13.81 -17.40
C PRO A 27 -20.49 12.90 -17.26
N TRP A 28 -20.66 11.69 -16.72
CA TRP A 28 -19.57 10.72 -16.57
C TRP A 28 -19.19 10.08 -17.89
N TRP A 29 -20.15 9.84 -18.78
CA TRP A 29 -19.88 9.35 -20.13
C TRP A 29 -19.08 10.38 -20.93
N LEU A 30 -19.51 11.64 -20.94
CA LEU A 30 -18.81 12.73 -21.64
C LEU A 30 -17.37 12.88 -21.16
N LYS A 31 -17.16 12.82 -19.84
CA LYS A 31 -15.81 12.89 -19.27
C LYS A 31 -14.96 11.68 -19.66
N PHE A 32 -15.56 10.49 -19.70
CA PHE A 32 -14.88 9.27 -20.10
C PHE A 32 -14.42 9.32 -21.57
N THR A 33 -15.30 9.68 -22.51
CA THR A 33 -14.95 9.77 -23.93
C THR A 33 -13.95 10.90 -24.21
N GLU A 34 -14.08 12.04 -23.53
CA GLU A 34 -13.08 13.12 -23.57
C GLU A 34 -11.70 12.64 -23.08
N MET A 35 -11.65 11.90 -21.97
CA MET A 35 -10.41 11.35 -21.46
C MET A 35 -9.78 10.34 -22.44
N LEU A 36 -10.57 9.47 -23.09
CA LEU A 36 -10.02 8.54 -24.07
C LEU A 36 -9.40 9.25 -25.28
N ALA A 37 -10.05 10.29 -25.77
CA ALA A 37 -9.55 11.08 -26.90
C ALA A 37 -8.27 11.86 -26.54
N ARG A 38 -8.26 12.50 -25.36
CA ARG A 38 -7.11 13.31 -24.92
C ARG A 38 -5.88 12.49 -24.57
N PHE A 39 -6.05 11.23 -24.16
CA PHE A 39 -4.96 10.43 -23.59
C PHE A 39 -4.30 9.40 -24.53
N GLU A 40 -4.69 9.39 -25.80
CA GLU A 40 -4.06 8.57 -26.84
C GLU A 40 -2.59 8.95 -27.10
N SER A 41 -2.31 10.25 -27.25
CA SER A 41 -1.00 10.78 -27.67
C SER A 41 0.08 10.77 -26.59
N TYR A 42 -0.23 10.43 -25.34
CA TYR A 42 0.75 10.52 -24.25
C TYR A 42 1.82 9.42 -24.26
N GLU A 43 1.61 8.34 -25.02
CA GLU A 43 2.56 7.21 -25.14
C GLU A 43 3.28 7.16 -26.51
N GLN A 44 2.89 8.02 -27.46
CA GLN A 44 3.46 8.07 -28.81
C GLN A 44 4.35 9.31 -29.02
N PRO A 45 5.46 9.22 -29.76
CA PRO A 45 6.23 10.39 -30.20
C PRO A 45 5.33 11.41 -30.92
N GLU A 46 5.63 12.72 -30.79
CA GLU A 46 4.84 13.82 -31.40
C GLU A 46 4.68 13.72 -32.93
N GLU A 47 5.42 12.84 -33.60
CA GLU A 47 5.40 12.61 -35.05
C GLU A 47 4.58 11.38 -35.49
N THR A 48 3.88 10.69 -34.56
CA THR A 48 3.09 9.49 -34.89
C THR A 48 1.67 9.90 -35.26
N GLU A 49 1.14 9.41 -36.39
CA GLU A 49 -0.28 9.62 -36.74
C GLU A 49 -1.19 9.03 -35.64
N HIS A 50 -2.24 9.77 -35.30
CA HIS A 50 -3.26 9.32 -34.35
C HIS A 50 -3.92 8.03 -34.87
N ASP A 51 -3.96 6.99 -34.02
CA ASP A 51 -4.45 5.66 -34.35
C ASP A 51 -5.48 5.23 -33.29
N PHE A 52 -6.74 5.64 -33.48
CA PHE A 52 -7.84 5.32 -32.57
C PHE A 52 -8.37 3.90 -32.82
N GLU A 53 -7.50 2.91 -32.81
CA GLU A 53 -7.86 1.51 -33.02
C GLU A 53 -8.04 0.76 -31.69
N LEU A 54 -9.14 -0.01 -31.58
CA LEU A 54 -9.46 -0.76 -30.35
C LEU A 54 -8.39 -1.78 -29.96
N ASN A 55 -7.61 -2.28 -30.93
CA ASN A 55 -6.55 -3.26 -30.72
C ASN A 55 -5.18 -2.65 -30.39
N THR A 56 -5.00 -1.32 -30.53
CA THR A 56 -3.73 -0.61 -30.27
C THR A 56 -3.81 0.37 -29.09
N LEU A 57 -4.89 0.33 -28.30
CA LEU A 57 -5.10 1.20 -27.15
C LEU A 57 -3.87 1.28 -26.22
N SER A 58 -3.53 2.51 -25.83
CA SER A 58 -2.42 2.78 -24.89
C SER A 58 -2.70 2.19 -23.50
N VAL A 59 -1.65 1.99 -22.70
CA VAL A 59 -1.82 1.47 -21.33
C VAL A 59 -2.72 2.42 -20.54
N THR A 60 -2.54 3.72 -20.72
CA THR A 60 -3.37 4.76 -20.09
C THR A 60 -4.84 4.65 -20.48
N GLN A 61 -5.17 4.49 -21.77
CA GLN A 61 -6.55 4.35 -22.24
C GLN A 61 -7.21 3.09 -21.67
N LYS A 62 -6.50 1.96 -21.66
CA LYS A 62 -6.99 0.70 -21.05
C LYS A 62 -7.32 0.88 -19.57
N GLN A 63 -6.51 1.63 -18.82
CA GLN A 63 -6.80 1.91 -17.41
C GLN A 63 -7.97 2.89 -17.22
N ILE A 64 -8.16 3.85 -18.13
CA ILE A 64 -9.33 4.75 -18.11
C ILE A 64 -10.62 3.92 -18.31
N ILE A 65 -10.63 3.03 -19.31
CA ILE A 65 -11.72 2.07 -19.57
C ILE A 65 -11.99 1.23 -18.33
N PHE A 66 -10.95 0.63 -17.76
CA PHE A 66 -11.08 -0.21 -16.56
C PHE A 66 -11.69 0.57 -15.37
N CYS A 67 -11.18 1.76 -15.08
CA CYS A 67 -11.68 2.59 -13.97
C CYS A 67 -13.13 3.04 -14.20
N PHE A 68 -13.46 3.42 -15.43
CA PHE A 68 -14.83 3.78 -15.79
C PHE A 68 -15.78 2.59 -15.67
N ALA A 69 -15.35 1.40 -16.10
CA ALA A 69 -16.11 0.17 -15.95
C ALA A 69 -16.42 -0.15 -14.47
N GLN A 70 -15.47 0.10 -13.57
CA GLN A 70 -15.73 -0.02 -12.12
C GLN A 70 -16.73 1.04 -11.62
N HIS A 71 -16.61 2.29 -12.09
CA HIS A 71 -17.50 3.38 -11.72
C HIS A 71 -18.97 3.11 -12.10
N ILE A 72 -19.20 2.60 -13.32
CA ILE A 72 -20.54 2.28 -13.82
C ILE A 72 -21.06 0.91 -13.33
N ARG A 73 -20.32 0.23 -12.45
CA ARG A 73 -20.62 -1.10 -11.89
C ARG A 73 -20.79 -2.19 -12.94
N ILE A 74 -19.84 -2.26 -13.89
CA ILE A 74 -19.84 -3.29 -14.94
C ILE A 74 -19.93 -4.72 -14.37
N SER A 75 -19.45 -4.93 -13.13
CA SER A 75 -19.51 -6.19 -12.42
C SER A 75 -20.93 -6.78 -12.28
N ASP A 76 -21.96 -5.93 -12.32
CA ASP A 76 -23.36 -6.34 -12.17
C ASP A 76 -23.89 -7.08 -13.41
N ILE A 77 -23.23 -6.97 -14.56
CA ILE A 77 -23.65 -7.62 -15.82
C ILE A 77 -22.74 -8.78 -16.24
N ILE A 78 -21.75 -9.15 -15.43
CA ILE A 78 -20.81 -10.24 -15.75
C ILE A 78 -21.39 -11.58 -15.28
N ASP A 79 -21.54 -12.53 -16.21
CA ASP A 79 -21.84 -13.92 -15.90
C ASP A 79 -20.56 -14.68 -15.55
N TYR A 80 -20.24 -14.74 -14.26
CA TYR A 80 -19.07 -15.46 -13.75
C TYR A 80 -19.12 -16.98 -14.01
N GLY A 81 -20.27 -17.55 -14.37
CA GLY A 81 -20.44 -18.98 -14.68
C GLY A 81 -20.25 -19.33 -16.16
N ASN A 82 -20.16 -18.33 -17.04
CA ASN A 82 -20.08 -18.47 -18.49
C ASN A 82 -18.87 -17.71 -19.07
N ASP A 83 -17.68 -18.02 -18.55
CA ASP A 83 -16.40 -17.38 -18.93
C ASP A 83 -16.43 -15.85 -18.85
N GLY A 84 -17.28 -15.31 -17.96
CA GLY A 84 -17.48 -13.88 -17.79
C GLY A 84 -18.10 -13.18 -18.98
N LYS A 85 -18.87 -13.85 -19.83
CA LYS A 85 -19.70 -13.16 -20.82
C LYS A 85 -20.72 -12.26 -20.13
N ALA A 86 -21.27 -11.29 -20.86
CA ALA A 86 -22.39 -10.52 -20.34
C ALA A 86 -23.59 -11.45 -20.04
N ILE A 87 -24.30 -11.19 -18.94
CA ILE A 87 -25.56 -11.89 -18.63
C ILE A 87 -26.54 -11.72 -19.79
N TRP A 88 -27.27 -12.80 -20.12
CA TRP A 88 -28.34 -12.72 -21.11
C TRP A 88 -29.53 -11.98 -20.51
N ILE A 89 -30.04 -11.00 -21.24
CA ILE A 89 -31.15 -10.16 -20.79
C ILE A 89 -32.13 -9.96 -21.96
N ASP A 90 -33.43 -10.05 -21.66
CA ASP A 90 -34.53 -9.77 -22.58
C ASP A 90 -34.61 -8.27 -22.97
N ASP A 91 -35.22 -7.98 -24.12
CA ASP A 91 -35.35 -6.63 -24.70
C ASP A 91 -36.20 -5.68 -23.84
N THR A 92 -36.93 -6.21 -22.86
CA THR A 92 -37.76 -5.46 -21.90
C THR A 92 -36.95 -4.74 -20.81
N VAL A 93 -35.64 -4.96 -20.72
CA VAL A 93 -34.80 -4.37 -19.67
C VAL A 93 -34.38 -2.93 -19.98
N ASN A 94 -34.26 -2.14 -18.90
CA ASN A 94 -33.82 -0.75 -18.89
C ASN A 94 -32.63 -0.52 -19.85
N TRP A 95 -32.72 0.57 -20.63
CA TRP A 95 -31.68 1.02 -21.55
C TRP A 95 -30.29 1.05 -20.91
N ARG A 96 -30.18 1.43 -19.63
CA ARG A 96 -28.90 1.49 -18.90
C ARG A 96 -28.19 0.14 -18.88
N THR A 97 -28.92 -0.94 -18.60
CA THR A 97 -28.33 -2.29 -18.55
C THR A 97 -27.92 -2.75 -19.95
N ARG A 98 -28.72 -2.44 -20.98
CA ARG A 98 -28.37 -2.74 -22.37
C ARG A 98 -27.12 -1.96 -22.82
N ALA A 99 -27.00 -0.70 -22.44
CA ALA A 99 -25.81 0.13 -22.68
C ALA A 99 -24.56 -0.44 -21.98
N LEU A 100 -24.68 -0.93 -20.73
CA LEU A 100 -23.57 -1.59 -20.03
C LEU A 100 -23.10 -2.86 -20.76
N ILE A 101 -24.02 -3.67 -21.28
CA ILE A 101 -23.68 -4.87 -22.05
C ILE A 101 -22.97 -4.50 -23.36
N ALA A 102 -23.47 -3.50 -24.09
CA ALA A 102 -22.86 -3.03 -25.32
C ALA A 102 -21.44 -2.47 -25.07
N PHE A 103 -21.29 -1.65 -24.02
CA PHE A 103 -19.99 -1.17 -23.55
C PHE A 103 -19.03 -2.32 -23.21
N TYR A 104 -19.51 -3.31 -22.46
CA TYR A 104 -18.72 -4.48 -22.07
C TYR A 104 -18.21 -5.26 -23.28
N ASN A 105 -19.09 -5.52 -24.25
CA ASN A 105 -18.75 -6.27 -25.44
C ASN A 105 -17.79 -5.51 -26.36
N LEU A 106 -17.87 -4.19 -26.40
CA LEU A 106 -16.94 -3.35 -27.16
C LEU A 106 -15.54 -3.40 -26.54
N PHE A 107 -15.43 -3.03 -25.26
CA PHE A 107 -14.16 -2.76 -24.59
C PHE A 107 -13.50 -3.98 -23.94
N PHE A 108 -14.25 -5.03 -23.62
CA PHE A 108 -13.72 -6.27 -23.02
C PHE A 108 -13.98 -7.46 -23.96
N SER A 109 -13.87 -7.22 -25.27
CA SER A 109 -13.88 -8.26 -26.31
C SER A 109 -12.66 -9.18 -26.19
N ASP A 110 -11.49 -8.62 -25.82
CA ASP A 110 -10.27 -9.37 -25.55
C ASP A 110 -10.40 -10.27 -24.30
N PRO A 111 -10.11 -11.58 -24.42
CA PRO A 111 -10.23 -12.51 -23.30
C PRO A 111 -9.31 -12.23 -22.11
N GLU A 112 -8.10 -11.68 -22.32
CA GLU A 112 -7.16 -11.42 -21.24
C GLU A 112 -7.57 -10.19 -20.41
N GLU A 113 -7.97 -9.11 -21.08
CA GLU A 113 -8.49 -7.90 -20.43
C GLU A 113 -9.78 -8.19 -19.68
N ARG A 114 -10.66 -8.99 -20.29
CA ARG A 114 -11.88 -9.48 -19.64
C ARG A 114 -11.55 -10.28 -18.39
N LEU A 115 -10.58 -11.18 -18.46
CA LEU A 115 -10.19 -12.01 -17.33
C LEU A 115 -9.67 -11.17 -16.16
N GLU A 116 -8.91 -10.11 -16.41
CA GLU A 116 -8.43 -9.23 -15.34
C GLU A 116 -9.58 -8.43 -14.71
N LEU A 117 -10.53 -7.94 -15.51
CA LEU A 117 -11.75 -7.30 -15.01
C LEU A 117 -12.59 -8.26 -14.14
N ILE A 118 -12.76 -9.50 -14.57
CA ILE A 118 -13.46 -10.54 -13.81
C ILE A 118 -12.78 -10.76 -12.45
N ARG A 119 -11.46 -10.95 -12.45
CA ARG A 119 -10.68 -11.19 -11.22
C ARG A 119 -10.82 -10.03 -10.24
N PHE A 120 -10.73 -8.79 -10.74
CA PHE A 120 -10.92 -7.61 -9.90
C PHE A 120 -12.34 -7.53 -9.35
N SER A 121 -13.36 -7.73 -10.20
CA SER A 121 -14.78 -7.66 -9.83
C SER A 121 -15.19 -8.72 -8.81
N GLN A 122 -14.55 -9.89 -8.85
CA GLN A 122 -14.67 -10.95 -7.86
C GLN A 122 -14.07 -10.57 -6.48
N GLY A 123 -13.32 -9.47 -6.40
CA GLY A 123 -12.60 -9.06 -5.21
C GLY A 123 -11.34 -9.89 -4.96
N ARG A 124 -10.68 -10.37 -6.03
CA ARG A 124 -9.38 -11.01 -5.90
C ARG A 124 -8.32 -9.98 -5.53
N ASP A 125 -7.72 -10.21 -4.38
CA ASP A 125 -6.76 -9.29 -3.80
C ASP A 125 -5.52 -9.15 -4.70
N ASP A 126 -5.00 -10.24 -5.26
CA ASP A 126 -3.86 -10.20 -6.18
C ASP A 126 -4.10 -9.32 -7.41
N ALA A 127 -5.30 -9.37 -8.01
CA ALA A 127 -5.70 -8.48 -9.10
C ALA A 127 -5.77 -7.02 -8.63
N GLY A 128 -6.42 -6.75 -7.49
CA GLY A 128 -6.49 -5.40 -6.91
C GLY A 128 -5.11 -4.78 -6.66
N ASN A 129 -4.16 -5.56 -6.13
CA ASN A 129 -2.78 -5.12 -5.92
C ASN A 129 -2.03 -4.81 -7.22
N ARG A 130 -2.28 -5.57 -8.29
CA ARG A 130 -1.67 -5.32 -9.61
C ARG A 130 -2.22 -4.03 -10.20
N THR A 131 -3.53 -3.85 -10.19
CA THR A 131 -4.18 -2.60 -10.64
C THR A 131 -3.65 -1.40 -9.85
N GLU A 132 -3.56 -1.50 -8.52
CA GLU A 132 -2.99 -0.43 -7.70
C GLU A 132 -1.56 -0.07 -8.13
N LYS A 133 -0.71 -1.06 -8.37
CA LYS A 133 0.68 -0.84 -8.81
C LYS A 133 0.74 -0.11 -10.17
N ILE A 134 -0.12 -0.49 -11.11
CA ILE A 134 -0.22 0.16 -12.43
C ILE A 134 -0.68 1.61 -12.27
N LEU A 135 -1.77 1.84 -11.53
CA LEU A 135 -2.31 3.19 -11.29
C LEU A 135 -1.31 4.09 -10.57
N LYS A 136 -0.58 3.55 -9.58
CA LYS A 136 0.51 4.26 -8.90
C LYS A 136 1.63 4.65 -9.87
N LYS A 137 2.07 3.72 -10.73
CA LYS A 137 3.08 4.01 -11.75
C LYS A 137 2.63 5.12 -12.69
N LEU A 138 1.42 5.02 -13.25
CA LEU A 138 0.86 6.02 -14.16
C LEU A 138 0.71 7.39 -13.49
N PHE A 139 0.31 7.41 -12.21
CA PHE A 139 0.26 8.65 -11.43
C PHE A 139 1.64 9.30 -11.28
N LEU A 140 2.68 8.54 -10.93
CA LEU A 140 4.05 9.06 -10.83
C LEU A 140 4.55 9.60 -12.17
N GLU A 141 4.33 8.86 -13.25
CA GLU A 141 4.74 9.28 -14.59
C GLU A 141 4.02 10.57 -15.00
N SER A 142 2.73 10.68 -14.68
CA SER A 142 1.96 11.91 -14.89
C SER A 142 2.56 13.09 -14.12
N MET A 143 2.82 12.92 -12.82
CA MET A 143 3.44 13.95 -11.98
C MET A 143 4.82 14.37 -12.50
N GLN A 144 5.66 13.41 -12.90
CA GLN A 144 6.99 13.70 -13.47
C GLN A 144 6.89 14.45 -14.79
N ARG A 145 5.93 14.10 -15.66
CA ARG A 145 5.69 14.84 -16.91
C ARG A 145 5.25 16.27 -16.64
N THR A 146 4.30 16.46 -15.72
CA THR A 146 3.86 17.81 -15.31
C THR A 146 5.03 18.62 -14.77
N GLU A 147 5.83 18.07 -13.85
CA GLU A 147 7.03 18.73 -13.32
C GLU A 147 8.02 19.09 -14.43
N LYS A 148 8.33 18.16 -15.34
CA LYS A 148 9.20 18.42 -16.49
C LYS A 148 8.68 19.55 -17.37
N LYS A 149 7.37 19.59 -17.65
CA LYS A 149 6.76 20.65 -18.47
C LYS A 149 6.86 22.01 -17.78
N LEU A 150 6.56 22.09 -16.48
CA LEU A 150 6.66 23.34 -15.72
C LEU A 150 8.11 23.83 -15.65
N CYS A 151 9.06 22.91 -15.47
CA CYS A 151 10.49 23.19 -15.50
C CYS A 151 10.95 23.70 -16.87
N SER A 152 10.49 23.08 -17.96
CA SER A 152 10.77 23.51 -19.33
C SER A 152 10.22 24.91 -19.62
N ILE A 153 9.01 25.22 -19.16
CA ILE A 153 8.46 26.59 -19.28
C ILE A 153 9.36 27.59 -18.54
N GLY A 154 9.74 27.29 -17.29
CA GLY A 154 10.61 28.16 -16.50
C GLY A 154 12.01 28.34 -17.09
N HIS A 155 12.54 27.28 -17.69
CA HIS A 155 13.79 27.28 -18.44
C HIS A 155 13.71 28.19 -19.67
N THR A 156 12.75 27.96 -20.58
CA THR A 156 12.57 28.76 -21.79
C THR A 156 12.37 30.23 -21.47
N ASN A 157 11.50 30.53 -20.50
CA ASN A 157 11.26 31.91 -20.05
C ASN A 157 12.54 32.57 -19.52
N GLY A 158 13.34 31.84 -18.74
CA GLY A 158 14.59 32.34 -18.18
C GLY A 158 15.63 32.62 -19.26
N VAL A 159 15.80 31.69 -20.19
CA VAL A 159 16.71 31.83 -21.34
C VAL A 159 16.31 33.02 -22.19
N ASP A 160 15.02 33.13 -22.55
CA ASP A 160 14.52 34.23 -23.38
C ASP A 160 14.63 35.58 -22.67
N ASN A 161 14.32 35.67 -21.38
CA ASN A 161 14.38 36.93 -20.65
C ASN A 161 15.82 37.44 -20.48
N ILE A 162 16.76 36.55 -20.19
CA ILE A 162 18.18 36.93 -20.10
C ILE A 162 18.70 37.30 -21.49
N ALA A 163 18.41 36.49 -22.51
CA ALA A 163 18.86 36.76 -23.89
C ALA A 163 18.27 38.07 -24.44
N LYS A 164 16.99 38.37 -24.19
CA LYS A 164 16.36 39.65 -24.58
C LYS A 164 16.96 40.86 -23.85
N HIS A 165 17.43 40.69 -22.61
CA HIS A 165 18.12 41.77 -21.91
C HIS A 165 19.44 42.13 -22.60
N LEU A 166 20.14 41.15 -23.20
CA LEU A 166 21.35 41.41 -23.98
C LEU A 166 21.08 42.30 -25.19
N LEU A 167 19.98 42.08 -25.91
CA LEU A 167 19.59 42.96 -27.02
C LEU A 167 19.35 44.41 -26.59
N LYS A 168 19.02 44.63 -25.31
CA LYS A 168 18.76 45.98 -24.77
C LYS A 168 20.03 46.66 -24.24
N VAL A 169 21.03 45.89 -23.84
CA VAL A 169 22.25 46.40 -23.16
C VAL A 169 23.49 46.32 -24.07
N GLY A 170 23.51 45.41 -25.03
CA GLY A 170 24.56 45.26 -26.02
C GLY A 170 24.30 46.08 -27.29
N ASP A 171 25.37 46.34 -28.03
CA ASP A 171 25.33 46.88 -29.39
C ASP A 171 24.54 45.93 -30.30
N SER A 172 23.94 46.44 -31.38
CA SER A 172 23.00 45.73 -32.29
C SER A 172 23.58 44.50 -33.02
N SER A 173 24.82 44.10 -32.68
CA SER A 173 25.56 42.92 -33.17
C SER A 173 25.49 41.68 -32.25
N ALA A 174 24.80 41.74 -31.10
CA ALA A 174 24.71 40.62 -30.17
C ALA A 174 23.97 39.41 -30.79
N ASP A 175 24.69 38.29 -30.96
CA ASP A 175 24.15 37.04 -31.49
C ASP A 175 23.24 36.34 -30.45
N LEU A 176 21.94 36.60 -30.58
CA LEU A 176 20.89 36.05 -29.73
C LEU A 176 20.91 34.51 -29.70
N GLU A 177 21.18 33.88 -30.83
CA GLU A 177 21.16 32.41 -30.94
C GLU A 177 22.34 31.79 -30.20
N ASN A 178 23.52 32.38 -30.31
CA ASN A 178 24.68 31.92 -29.53
C ASN A 178 24.50 32.16 -28.02
N ALA A 179 23.91 33.29 -27.62
CA ALA A 179 23.58 33.54 -26.22
C ALA A 179 22.58 32.50 -25.68
N LYS A 180 21.53 32.17 -26.44
CA LYS A 180 20.56 31.13 -26.06
C LYS A 180 21.20 29.74 -25.96
N LYS A 181 22.04 29.37 -26.92
CA LYS A 181 22.79 28.10 -26.91
C LYS A 181 23.69 27.97 -25.68
N PHE A 182 24.32 29.05 -25.24
CA PHE A 182 25.14 29.07 -24.04
C PHE A 182 24.31 29.05 -22.75
N LEU A 183 23.26 29.86 -22.67
CA LEU A 183 22.40 29.98 -21.48
C LEU A 183 21.60 28.70 -21.20
N SER A 184 21.16 28.00 -22.25
CA SER A 184 20.30 26.82 -22.13
C SER A 184 20.85 25.73 -21.19
N PRO A 185 22.07 25.19 -21.37
CA PRO A 185 22.61 24.17 -20.49
C PRO A 185 22.85 24.68 -19.05
N LEU A 186 23.20 25.96 -18.87
CA LEU A 186 23.37 26.54 -17.53
C LEU A 186 22.05 26.65 -16.76
N LEU A 187 21.01 27.18 -17.42
CA LEU A 187 19.70 27.35 -16.80
C LEU A 187 19.00 26.00 -16.59
N ALA A 188 19.36 24.95 -17.34
CA ALA A 188 18.84 23.61 -17.11
C ALA A 188 19.18 23.08 -15.71
N VAL A 189 20.34 23.45 -15.14
CA VAL A 189 20.78 23.01 -13.80
C VAL A 189 19.85 23.50 -12.68
N VAL A 190 19.27 24.69 -12.83
CA VAL A 190 18.39 25.33 -11.83
C VAL A 190 16.90 25.14 -12.12
N ASN A 191 16.57 24.50 -13.24
CA ASN A 191 15.22 24.13 -13.66
C ASN A 191 15.07 22.59 -13.77
N GLN A 192 15.67 21.84 -12.85
CA GLN A 192 15.55 20.37 -12.80
C GLN A 192 14.27 19.89 -12.10
N ARG A 193 13.68 20.76 -11.26
CA ARG A 193 12.50 20.48 -10.44
C ARG A 193 11.76 21.77 -10.11
N VAL A 194 10.49 21.66 -9.74
CA VAL A 194 9.74 22.82 -9.26
C VAL A 194 10.15 23.15 -7.82
N ALA A 195 10.44 24.43 -7.56
CA ALA A 195 10.89 24.90 -6.26
C ALA A 195 9.69 25.13 -5.32
N ILE A 196 9.76 24.57 -4.11
CA ILE A 196 8.77 24.77 -3.03
C ILE A 196 9.50 25.39 -1.83
N GLU A 197 9.46 26.72 -1.72
CA GLU A 197 10.23 27.47 -0.72
C GLU A 197 9.32 28.13 0.34
N ASP A 198 9.33 27.61 1.57
CA ASP A 198 8.66 28.27 2.69
C ASP A 198 9.57 29.34 3.31
N ARG A 199 9.12 30.61 3.23
CA ARG A 199 9.82 31.75 3.82
C ARG A 199 9.97 31.62 5.34
N LYS A 200 9.04 30.95 6.04
CA LYS A 200 9.14 30.71 7.50
C LYS A 200 10.34 29.82 7.81
N VAL A 201 10.59 28.79 7.01
CA VAL A 201 11.76 27.91 7.16
C VAL A 201 13.05 28.70 6.90
N LEU A 202 13.09 29.52 5.86
CA LEU A 202 14.23 30.40 5.58
C LEU A 202 14.52 31.37 6.75
N LEU A 203 13.48 31.96 7.36
CA LEU A 203 13.62 32.82 8.52
C LEU A 203 14.15 32.06 9.74
N LYS A 204 13.66 30.84 9.98
CA LYS A 204 14.16 29.98 11.07
C LYS A 204 15.64 29.63 10.88
N VAL A 205 16.06 29.28 9.66
CA VAL A 205 17.46 29.02 9.31
C VAL A 205 18.31 30.26 9.61
N LYS A 206 17.91 31.44 9.13
CA LYS A 206 18.64 32.71 9.35
C LYS A 206 18.75 33.07 10.84
N ARG A 207 17.68 32.83 11.61
CA ARG A 207 17.60 33.15 13.04
C ARG A 207 18.12 32.02 13.96
N LYS A 208 18.63 30.92 13.40
CA LYS A 208 19.06 29.72 14.15
C LYS A 208 17.99 29.18 15.11
N GLN A 209 16.72 29.27 14.72
CA GLN A 209 15.61 28.77 15.52
C GLN A 209 15.47 27.24 15.40
N PRO A 210 14.91 26.57 16.41
CA PRO A 210 14.64 25.13 16.33
C PRO A 210 13.67 24.84 15.18
N MET A 211 13.99 23.77 14.43
CA MET A 211 13.21 23.28 13.29
C MET A 211 12.78 21.84 13.52
N ASN A 212 11.56 21.50 13.11
CA ASN A 212 11.09 20.11 13.09
C ASN A 212 11.76 19.33 11.94
N ALA A 213 11.47 18.03 11.81
CA ALA A 213 12.11 17.19 10.79
C ALA A 213 11.76 17.62 9.35
N LEU A 214 10.50 18.01 9.12
CA LEU A 214 10.01 18.46 7.82
C LEU A 214 10.73 19.75 7.40
N GLU A 215 10.80 20.73 8.30
CA GLU A 215 11.49 22.01 8.10
C GLU A 215 12.98 21.80 7.84
N LYS A 216 13.63 20.87 8.55
CA LYS A 216 15.04 20.50 8.30
C LYS A 216 15.24 19.90 6.90
N MET A 217 14.33 19.03 6.46
CA MET A 217 14.38 18.45 5.12
C MET A 217 14.19 19.51 4.04
N GLN A 218 13.19 20.38 4.22
CA GLN A 218 12.94 21.48 3.30
C GLN A 218 14.14 22.44 3.26
N ALA A 219 14.71 22.82 4.40
CA ALA A 219 15.89 23.68 4.46
C ALA A 219 17.08 23.11 3.67
N ARG A 220 17.33 21.80 3.73
CA ARG A 220 18.38 21.13 2.92
C ARG A 220 18.08 21.25 1.43
N SER A 221 16.83 21.02 1.04
CA SER A 221 16.39 21.12 -0.35
C SER A 221 16.57 22.54 -0.90
N ILE A 222 16.11 23.55 -0.16
CA ILE A 222 16.25 24.97 -0.52
C ILE A 222 17.72 25.36 -0.62
N TYR A 223 18.55 24.92 0.34
CA TYR A 223 19.98 25.21 0.34
C TYR A 223 20.70 24.67 -0.90
N GLN A 224 20.40 23.43 -1.30
CA GLN A 224 20.95 22.84 -2.52
C GLN A 224 20.53 23.62 -3.77
N ASP A 225 19.26 24.06 -3.85
CA ASP A 225 18.78 24.87 -4.98
C ASP A 225 19.47 26.24 -5.03
N HIS A 226 19.67 26.88 -3.87
CA HIS A 226 20.36 28.18 -3.77
C HIS A 226 21.85 28.06 -4.12
N GLN A 227 22.51 26.95 -3.77
CA GLN A 227 23.89 26.67 -4.18
C GLN A 227 24.02 26.54 -5.71
N LYS A 228 23.13 25.75 -6.32
CA LYS A 228 23.08 25.62 -7.79
C LYS A 228 22.84 26.98 -8.46
N LEU A 229 21.89 27.75 -7.94
CA LEU A 229 21.57 29.08 -8.45
C LEU A 229 22.75 30.04 -8.37
N LYS A 230 23.47 30.08 -7.25
CA LYS A 230 24.67 30.92 -7.10
C LYS A 230 25.75 30.56 -8.13
N SER A 231 25.98 29.27 -8.37
CA SER A 231 26.92 28.79 -9.38
C SER A 231 26.52 29.25 -10.79
N VAL A 232 25.25 29.06 -11.15
CA VAL A 232 24.73 29.49 -12.47
C VAL A 232 24.83 31.01 -12.65
N ILE A 233 24.51 31.80 -11.63
CA ILE A 233 24.65 33.27 -11.68
C ILE A 233 26.11 33.68 -11.98
N GLY A 234 27.08 33.06 -11.29
CA GLY A 234 28.50 33.33 -11.53
C GLY A 234 28.91 33.02 -12.98
N ASN A 235 28.54 31.83 -13.48
CA ASN A 235 28.86 31.41 -14.85
C ASN A 235 28.21 32.33 -15.92
N VAL A 236 26.98 32.78 -15.67
CA VAL A 236 26.28 33.73 -16.54
C VAL A 236 27.03 35.07 -16.55
N SER A 237 27.32 35.63 -15.37
CA SER A 237 28.05 36.90 -15.25
C SER A 237 29.44 36.85 -15.89
N ASP A 238 30.18 35.76 -15.71
CA ASP A 238 31.53 35.60 -16.26
C ASP A 238 31.53 35.53 -17.80
N TYR A 239 30.55 34.85 -18.40
CA TYR A 239 30.39 34.81 -19.86
C TYR A 239 30.16 36.19 -20.45
N PHE A 240 29.26 36.97 -19.86
CA PHE A 240 28.94 38.31 -20.39
C PHE A 240 30.04 39.33 -20.13
N ARG A 241 30.81 39.16 -19.04
CA ARG A 241 31.99 40.00 -18.79
C ARG A 241 33.05 39.86 -19.90
N GLN A 242 33.18 38.67 -20.50
CA GLN A 242 34.10 38.45 -21.64
C GLN A 242 33.69 39.26 -22.89
N SER A 243 32.42 39.61 -23.00
CA SER A 243 31.87 40.45 -24.08
C SER A 243 31.78 41.94 -23.70
N GLY A 244 32.37 42.35 -22.56
CA GLY A 244 32.34 43.74 -22.09
C GLY A 244 31.03 44.19 -21.46
N ILE A 245 30.11 43.26 -21.17
CA ILE A 245 28.80 43.55 -20.55
C ILE A 245 28.85 43.17 -19.06
N GLU A 246 28.71 44.17 -18.19
CA GLU A 246 28.58 43.93 -16.75
C GLU A 246 27.11 43.71 -16.36
N LEU A 247 26.77 42.47 -15.99
CA LEU A 247 25.45 42.12 -15.48
C LEU A 247 25.38 42.24 -13.96
N ASN A 248 24.27 42.80 -13.46
CA ASN A 248 23.97 42.80 -12.04
C ASN A 248 23.50 41.40 -11.60
N GLU A 249 24.29 40.72 -10.76
CA GLU A 249 23.97 39.38 -10.25
C GLU A 249 22.60 39.28 -9.55
N ASN A 250 22.17 40.34 -8.86
CA ASN A 250 20.85 40.37 -8.22
C ASN A 250 19.72 40.43 -9.25
N TRP A 251 19.96 41.10 -10.38
CA TRP A 251 19.01 41.10 -11.48
C TRP A 251 18.95 39.71 -12.12
N VAL A 252 20.10 39.07 -12.42
CA VAL A 252 20.15 37.71 -12.98
C VAL A 252 19.40 36.73 -12.09
N ARG A 253 19.65 36.78 -10.78
CA ARG A 253 18.91 35.99 -9.78
C ARG A 253 17.40 36.18 -9.90
N ARG A 254 16.91 37.43 -9.84
CA ARG A 254 15.47 37.73 -9.89
C ARG A 254 14.84 37.31 -11.20
N THR A 255 15.57 37.43 -12.32
CA THR A 255 15.11 36.99 -13.63
C THR A 255 14.95 35.48 -13.69
N ILE A 256 15.91 34.72 -13.16
CA ILE A 256 15.83 33.24 -13.09
C ILE A 256 14.74 32.79 -12.12
N GLU A 257 14.67 33.38 -10.92
CA GLU A 257 13.64 33.02 -9.93
C GLU A 257 12.24 33.40 -10.42
N GLY A 258 12.10 34.56 -11.05
CA GLY A 258 10.83 35.05 -11.60
C GLY A 258 10.38 34.37 -12.89
N SER A 259 11.27 33.64 -13.58
CA SER A 259 10.88 32.85 -14.76
C SER A 259 10.23 31.52 -14.39
N LYS A 260 10.49 31.01 -13.17
CA LYS A 260 9.96 29.74 -12.69
C LYS A 260 8.44 29.81 -12.49
N VAL A 261 7.76 28.73 -12.83
CA VAL A 261 6.33 28.58 -12.54
C VAL A 261 6.13 28.46 -11.04
N GLN A 262 5.29 29.33 -10.47
CA GLN A 262 4.92 29.25 -9.06
C GLN A 262 3.82 28.21 -8.85
N ILE A 263 3.98 27.37 -7.84
CA ILE A 263 2.95 26.41 -7.43
C ILE A 263 1.89 27.17 -6.64
N ALA A 264 0.61 26.98 -6.99
CA ALA A 264 -0.51 27.54 -6.26
C ALA A 264 -0.72 26.85 -4.91
N GLY A 265 -1.42 27.51 -4.00
CA GLY A 265 -1.77 26.98 -2.67
C GLY A 265 -0.73 27.25 -1.58
N ASP A 266 -0.96 26.70 -0.39
CA ASP A 266 -0.07 26.90 0.75
C ASP A 266 1.23 26.09 0.59
N THR A 267 2.36 26.74 0.86
CA THR A 267 3.67 26.12 0.66
C THR A 267 3.94 25.01 1.66
N LEU A 268 3.49 25.16 2.91
CA LEU A 268 3.66 24.14 3.94
C LEU A 268 2.82 22.90 3.60
N GLU A 269 1.57 23.08 3.15
CA GLU A 269 0.73 21.99 2.65
C GLU A 269 1.40 21.22 1.51
N ASN A 270 1.92 21.93 0.49
CA ASN A 270 2.62 21.31 -0.63
C ASN A 270 3.82 20.45 -0.19
N VAL A 271 4.58 20.90 0.82
CA VAL A 271 5.70 20.14 1.40
C VAL A 271 5.21 18.92 2.18
N ILE A 272 4.15 19.08 2.98
CA ILE A 272 3.54 17.98 3.74
C ILE A 272 3.04 16.90 2.78
N PHE A 273 2.29 17.29 1.74
CA PHE A 273 1.78 16.36 0.74
C PHE A 273 2.90 15.63 0.02
N LYS A 274 3.92 16.34 -0.46
CA LYS A 274 5.07 15.71 -1.11
C LYS A 274 5.77 14.71 -0.19
N TYR A 275 6.05 15.10 1.05
CA TYR A 275 6.73 14.23 2.01
C TYR A 275 5.88 13.00 2.39
N HIS A 276 4.60 13.21 2.67
CA HIS A 276 3.67 12.12 2.96
C HIS A 276 3.54 11.17 1.78
N PHE A 277 3.46 11.71 0.57
CA PHE A 277 3.42 10.93 -0.66
C PHE A 277 4.68 10.09 -0.81
N GLU A 278 5.88 10.69 -0.83
CA GLU A 278 7.15 9.96 -0.97
C GLU A 278 7.34 8.86 0.09
N ARG A 279 6.88 9.11 1.33
CA ARG A 279 7.02 8.15 2.44
C ARG A 279 6.08 6.94 2.34
N ASN A 280 4.88 7.11 1.79
CA ASN A 280 3.82 6.09 1.85
C ASN A 280 3.39 5.58 0.46
N PHE A 281 4.01 6.06 -0.62
CA PHE A 281 3.63 5.65 -1.98
C PHE A 281 4.03 4.20 -2.29
N GLU A 282 5.27 3.86 -1.97
CA GLU A 282 5.79 2.51 -2.10
C GLU A 282 5.54 1.69 -0.86
N ARG A 283 5.29 0.40 -1.08
CA ARG A 283 5.07 -0.53 0.02
C ARG A 283 6.38 -0.79 0.74
N LYS A 284 6.32 -0.72 2.07
CA LYS A 284 7.45 -1.06 2.92
C LYS A 284 7.65 -2.58 2.97
N PRO A 285 8.88 -3.06 3.22
CA PRO A 285 9.11 -4.48 3.48
C PRO A 285 8.20 -5.00 4.59
N PHE A 286 7.69 -6.23 4.44
CA PHE A 286 6.81 -6.89 5.41
C PHE A 286 5.42 -6.26 5.61
N GLN A 287 5.11 -5.18 4.90
CA GLN A 287 3.80 -4.52 4.98
C GLN A 287 2.69 -5.45 4.48
N VAL A 288 1.63 -5.58 5.27
CA VAL A 288 0.44 -6.36 4.90
C VAL A 288 -0.25 -5.66 3.73
N PRO A 289 -0.45 -6.33 2.58
CA PRO A 289 -1.17 -5.74 1.46
C PRO A 289 -2.65 -5.65 1.79
N LEU A 290 -3.21 -4.44 1.68
CA LEU A 290 -4.64 -4.19 1.85
C LEU A 290 -5.29 -3.86 0.49
N PRO A 291 -6.59 -4.13 0.32
CA PRO A 291 -7.30 -3.81 -0.91
C PRO A 291 -7.31 -2.30 -1.14
N ILE A 292 -7.09 -1.88 -2.39
CA ILE A 292 -7.12 -0.47 -2.79
C ILE A 292 -8.50 0.17 -2.58
N SER A 293 -9.57 -0.63 -2.62
CA SER A 293 -10.95 -0.14 -2.46
C SER A 293 -11.69 -0.91 -1.37
N LYS A 294 -12.44 -0.16 -0.54
CA LYS A 294 -13.37 -0.70 0.45
C LYS A 294 -14.50 -1.52 -0.18
N SER A 295 -14.83 -1.29 -1.46
CA SER A 295 -15.81 -2.12 -2.17
C SER A 295 -15.33 -3.56 -2.38
N LEU A 296 -14.02 -3.80 -2.30
CA LEU A 296 -13.42 -5.13 -2.35
C LEU A 296 -13.39 -5.80 -0.96
N SER A 297 -13.49 -5.01 0.12
CA SER A 297 -13.45 -5.44 1.52
C SER A 297 -14.80 -6.01 1.98
N ILE A 298 -15.19 -7.16 1.43
CA ILE A 298 -16.45 -7.82 1.75
C ILE A 298 -16.16 -9.07 2.60
N PRO A 299 -16.84 -9.24 3.75
CA PRO A 299 -16.76 -10.47 4.53
C PRO A 299 -17.12 -11.70 3.71
N ARG A 300 -16.26 -12.73 3.76
CA ARG A 300 -16.49 -14.01 3.09
C ARG A 300 -17.07 -15.00 4.09
N SER A 301 -18.18 -15.64 3.75
CA SER A 301 -18.84 -16.63 4.62
C SER A 301 -17.90 -17.79 4.98
N ARG A 302 -17.08 -18.23 4.02
CA ARG A 302 -16.10 -19.30 4.23
C ARG A 302 -14.80 -19.05 3.48
N VAL A 303 -13.68 -19.13 4.20
CA VAL A 303 -12.32 -18.99 3.67
C VAL A 303 -11.62 -20.34 3.72
N LYS A 304 -11.29 -20.87 2.55
CA LYS A 304 -10.51 -22.10 2.39
C LYS A 304 -9.01 -21.78 2.41
N VAL A 305 -8.24 -22.60 3.13
CA VAL A 305 -6.80 -22.42 3.36
C VAL A 305 -6.07 -23.71 2.99
N ASP A 306 -5.53 -23.76 1.77
CA ASP A 306 -4.86 -24.93 1.20
C ASP A 306 -3.34 -24.73 1.17
N PHE A 307 -2.54 -25.78 1.43
CA PHE A 307 -1.08 -25.65 1.32
C PHE A 307 -0.63 -25.73 -0.15
N ASN A 308 0.02 -24.66 -0.63
CA ASN A 308 0.60 -24.59 -1.96
C ASN A 308 2.06 -25.05 -1.94
N GLN A 309 2.29 -26.25 -2.46
CA GLN A 309 3.61 -26.87 -2.48
C GLN A 309 4.61 -26.12 -3.37
N LYS A 310 4.15 -25.41 -4.42
CA LYS A 310 5.03 -24.76 -5.40
C LYS A 310 5.82 -23.61 -4.80
N ASN A 311 5.21 -22.88 -3.86
CA ASN A 311 5.82 -21.71 -3.23
C ASN A 311 6.01 -21.83 -1.71
N GLY A 312 5.61 -22.97 -1.12
CA GLY A 312 5.73 -23.22 0.32
C GLY A 312 4.83 -22.35 1.19
N LYS A 313 3.76 -21.77 0.62
CA LYS A 313 2.81 -20.87 1.30
C LYS A 313 1.42 -21.50 1.40
N TRP A 314 0.53 -20.82 2.12
CA TRP A 314 -0.89 -21.17 2.19
C TRP A 314 -1.68 -20.32 1.19
N SER A 315 -2.49 -20.98 0.38
CA SER A 315 -3.44 -20.36 -0.54
C SER A 315 -4.76 -20.09 0.18
N PHE A 316 -5.10 -18.82 0.28
CA PHE A 316 -6.37 -18.35 0.82
C PHE A 316 -7.35 -18.16 -0.33
N SER A 317 -8.51 -18.81 -0.23
CA SER A 317 -9.57 -18.73 -1.24
C SER A 317 -10.93 -18.51 -0.59
N SER A 318 -11.80 -17.74 -1.23
CA SER A 318 -13.20 -17.65 -0.82
C SER A 318 -13.96 -18.83 -1.41
N MET A 319 -14.80 -19.49 -0.62
CA MET A 319 -15.80 -20.40 -1.17
C MET A 319 -17.10 -19.65 -1.34
N LEU A 320 -17.44 -19.39 -2.61
CA LEU A 320 -18.68 -18.72 -2.95
C LEU A 320 -19.82 -19.72 -2.83
N SER A 321 -20.87 -19.33 -2.12
CA SER A 321 -22.15 -20.03 -2.16
C SER A 321 -22.73 -19.99 -3.57
N ARG A 322 -23.71 -20.86 -3.86
CA ARG A 322 -24.39 -20.89 -5.15
C ARG A 322 -24.96 -19.51 -5.56
N ALA A 323 -25.50 -18.76 -4.61
CA ALA A 323 -26.05 -17.42 -4.86
C ALA A 323 -24.94 -16.38 -5.13
N GLU A 324 -23.79 -16.50 -4.46
CA GLU A 324 -22.63 -15.63 -4.66
C GLU A 324 -21.84 -15.96 -5.94
N ALA A 325 -21.86 -17.22 -6.37
CA ALA A 325 -21.13 -17.69 -7.55
C ALA A 325 -21.86 -17.43 -8.88
N SER A 326 -23.20 -17.33 -8.86
CA SER A 326 -24.01 -17.26 -10.09
C SER A 326 -24.79 -15.96 -10.29
N GLY A 327 -24.57 -14.94 -9.47
CA GLY A 327 -25.27 -13.66 -9.60
C GLY A 327 -26.81 -13.78 -9.58
N GLY A 328 -27.36 -14.81 -8.93
CA GLY A 328 -28.80 -15.08 -8.91
C GLY A 328 -29.35 -15.90 -10.09
N GLY A 329 -28.52 -16.31 -11.07
CA GLY A 329 -28.92 -17.21 -12.15
C GLY A 329 -28.79 -18.68 -11.77
N ALA A 330 -29.85 -19.48 -11.95
CA ALA A 330 -29.84 -20.89 -11.61
C ALA A 330 -29.10 -21.73 -12.68
N GLY A 331 -27.93 -22.27 -12.36
CA GLY A 331 -27.36 -23.38 -13.14
C GLY A 331 -25.85 -23.61 -13.02
N ARG A 332 -25.43 -24.45 -12.04
CA ARG A 332 -24.33 -25.45 -12.08
C ARG A 332 -23.95 -25.89 -10.66
N ASN A 333 -23.55 -27.16 -10.52
CA ASN A 333 -23.47 -27.92 -9.25
C ASN A 333 -22.06 -27.95 -8.61
N ALA A 334 -21.45 -26.80 -8.29
CA ALA A 334 -20.25 -26.79 -7.44
C ALA A 334 -20.09 -25.47 -6.68
N ASN A 335 -19.63 -25.53 -5.43
CA ASN A 335 -19.08 -24.35 -4.75
C ASN A 335 -17.88 -23.87 -5.56
N THR A 336 -17.93 -22.66 -6.11
CA THR A 336 -16.81 -22.10 -6.85
C THR A 336 -15.76 -21.61 -5.86
N VAL A 337 -14.57 -22.22 -5.90
CA VAL A 337 -13.41 -21.77 -5.12
C VAL A 337 -12.79 -20.59 -5.87
N MET A 338 -12.78 -19.43 -5.23
CA MET A 338 -12.23 -18.20 -5.77
C MET A 338 -10.89 -17.88 -5.08
N PRO A 339 -9.74 -18.02 -5.76
CA PRO A 339 -8.44 -17.71 -5.18
C PRO A 339 -8.34 -16.24 -4.77
N MET A 340 -7.80 -15.94 -3.58
CA MET A 340 -7.59 -14.56 -3.11
C MET A 340 -6.11 -14.18 -3.13
N PHE A 341 -5.26 -14.96 -2.44
CA PHE A 341 -3.81 -14.72 -2.36
C PHE A 341 -3.06 -15.91 -1.72
N ASP A 342 -1.74 -15.93 -1.87
CA ASP A 342 -0.85 -16.87 -1.18
C ASP A 342 0.02 -16.13 -0.14
N ALA A 343 0.05 -16.62 1.10
CA ALA A 343 0.79 -16.01 2.20
C ALA A 343 1.27 -17.06 3.22
N HIS A 344 2.18 -16.68 4.14
CA HIS A 344 2.35 -17.47 5.37
C HIS A 344 1.05 -17.45 6.18
N LEU A 345 0.80 -18.49 6.97
CA LEU A 345 -0.50 -18.69 7.63
C LEU A 345 -0.89 -17.49 8.51
N VAL A 346 0.03 -17.00 9.35
CA VAL A 346 -0.21 -15.82 10.20
C VAL A 346 -0.40 -14.54 9.38
N GLU A 347 0.44 -14.32 8.37
CA GLU A 347 0.35 -13.16 7.48
C GLU A 347 -1.00 -13.14 6.76
N GLY A 348 -1.46 -14.29 6.26
CA GLY A 348 -2.73 -14.40 5.57
C GLY A 348 -3.94 -14.22 6.48
N ILE A 349 -3.89 -14.69 7.73
CA ILE A 349 -4.94 -14.41 8.73
C ILE A 349 -4.98 -12.91 9.04
N ALA A 350 -3.82 -12.29 9.31
CA ALA A 350 -3.72 -10.86 9.57
C ALA A 350 -4.28 -10.05 8.39
N ARG A 351 -3.91 -10.42 7.15
CA ARG A 351 -4.46 -9.84 5.92
C ARG A 351 -5.96 -9.99 5.83
N CYS A 352 -6.51 -11.18 6.06
CA CYS A 352 -7.95 -11.42 6.08
C CYS A 352 -8.69 -10.52 7.09
N VAL A 353 -8.12 -10.31 8.28
CA VAL A 353 -8.69 -9.41 9.31
C VAL A 353 -8.64 -7.96 8.85
N PHE A 354 -7.47 -7.45 8.48
CA PHE A 354 -7.28 -6.03 8.13
C PHE A 354 -7.96 -5.63 6.82
N SER A 355 -8.07 -6.56 5.86
CA SER A 355 -8.78 -6.36 4.60
C SER A 355 -10.31 -6.41 4.74
N GLY A 356 -10.84 -6.82 5.91
CA GLY A 356 -12.28 -6.97 6.13
C GLY A 356 -12.90 -8.21 5.48
N TYR A 357 -12.08 -9.19 5.08
CA TYR A 357 -12.56 -10.45 4.50
C TYR A 357 -13.18 -11.39 5.52
N LEU A 358 -12.98 -11.13 6.82
CA LEU A 358 -13.60 -11.88 7.90
C LEU A 358 -14.67 -11.04 8.58
N GLY A 359 -15.85 -11.62 8.68
CA GLY A 359 -16.95 -11.10 9.46
C GLY A 359 -17.02 -11.79 10.82
N PHE A 360 -17.30 -10.98 11.84
CA PHE A 360 -17.31 -11.39 13.25
C PHE A 360 -18.65 -11.14 13.93
N SER A 361 -19.61 -10.57 13.20
CA SER A 361 -20.98 -10.33 13.67
C SER A 361 -21.86 -11.51 13.33
N SER A 362 -22.88 -11.79 14.14
CA SER A 362 -23.83 -12.89 13.90
C SER A 362 -24.47 -12.90 12.51
N ARG A 363 -24.69 -11.72 11.90
CA ARG A 363 -25.26 -11.59 10.54
C ARG A 363 -24.28 -11.96 9.42
N ASN A 364 -22.99 -11.79 9.66
CA ASN A 364 -21.91 -11.99 8.70
C ASN A 364 -20.78 -12.73 9.42
N LEU A 365 -21.01 -13.95 9.89
CA LEU A 365 -19.98 -14.73 10.58
C LEU A 365 -19.19 -15.55 9.57
N SER A 366 -17.87 -15.35 9.54
CA SER A 366 -16.97 -16.12 8.69
C SER A 366 -16.53 -17.43 9.35
N SER A 367 -16.16 -18.40 8.53
CA SER A 367 -15.55 -19.66 8.98
C SER A 367 -14.32 -19.99 8.14
N PHE A 368 -13.37 -20.73 8.71
CA PHE A 368 -12.24 -21.29 7.98
C PHE A 368 -12.52 -22.74 7.57
N GLU A 369 -12.00 -23.14 6.42
CA GLU A 369 -11.84 -24.54 6.02
C GLU A 369 -10.37 -24.79 5.73
N LYS A 370 -9.74 -25.71 6.46
CA LYS A 370 -8.34 -26.09 6.27
C LYS A 370 -8.28 -27.60 6.07
N PRO A 371 -8.29 -28.10 4.83
CA PRO A 371 -8.21 -29.53 4.60
C PRO A 371 -6.83 -30.07 5.03
N PRO A 372 -6.74 -31.36 5.33
CA PRO A 372 -5.46 -32.00 5.64
C PRO A 372 -4.49 -31.81 4.48
N ALA A 373 -3.27 -31.38 4.77
CA ALA A 373 -2.25 -31.27 3.75
C ALA A 373 -1.90 -32.68 3.21
N THR A 374 -1.91 -32.81 1.88
CA THR A 374 -1.45 -34.04 1.19
C THR A 374 0.07 -34.18 1.22
N PHE A 375 0.78 -33.06 1.39
CA PHE A 375 2.23 -33.01 1.47
C PHE A 375 2.72 -33.05 2.92
N ARG A 376 3.74 -33.86 3.18
CA ARG A 376 4.36 -33.94 4.50
C ARG A 376 5.52 -32.94 4.59
N SER A 377 5.26 -31.79 5.21
CA SER A 377 6.27 -30.85 5.68
C SER A 377 5.86 -30.26 7.01
N GLU A 378 6.81 -29.85 7.85
CA GLU A 378 6.50 -29.25 9.16
C GLU A 378 5.54 -28.06 9.07
N ILE A 379 5.62 -27.29 7.97
CA ILE A 379 4.73 -26.15 7.72
C ILE A 379 3.33 -26.66 7.35
N ALA A 380 3.24 -27.59 6.40
CA ALA A 380 1.97 -28.10 5.87
C ALA A 380 1.19 -28.94 6.89
N THR A 381 1.89 -29.69 7.74
CA THR A 381 1.30 -30.55 8.76
C THR A 381 1.09 -29.85 10.10
N ASN A 382 1.05 -28.51 10.14
CA ASN A 382 0.80 -27.82 11.40
C ASN A 382 -0.57 -28.24 12.00
N PRO A 383 -0.66 -28.41 13.32
CA PRO A 383 -1.84 -28.94 13.98
C PRO A 383 -2.98 -27.91 14.13
N VAL A 384 -2.81 -26.69 13.61
CA VAL A 384 -3.78 -25.60 13.81
C VAL A 384 -5.10 -25.96 13.13
N THR A 385 -6.17 -25.93 13.93
CA THR A 385 -7.54 -26.25 13.51
C THR A 385 -8.21 -25.02 12.88
N PRO A 386 -9.27 -25.20 12.07
CA PRO A 386 -10.03 -24.07 11.54
C PRO A 386 -10.62 -23.16 12.63
N GLN A 387 -11.05 -23.73 13.76
CA GLN A 387 -11.53 -22.96 14.90
C GLN A 387 -10.42 -22.09 15.50
N ALA A 388 -9.22 -22.65 15.69
CA ALA A 388 -8.08 -21.89 16.19
C ALA A 388 -7.67 -20.74 15.25
N LEU A 389 -7.82 -20.91 13.92
CA LEU A 389 -7.61 -19.83 12.97
C LEU A 389 -8.62 -18.68 13.17
N PHE A 390 -9.89 -19.03 13.43
CA PHE A 390 -10.94 -18.05 13.69
C PHE A 390 -10.74 -17.34 15.04
N ASP A 391 -10.35 -18.06 16.08
CA ASP A 391 -10.06 -17.51 17.40
C ASP A 391 -8.87 -16.55 17.32
N LEU A 392 -7.79 -16.93 16.64
CA LEU A 392 -6.66 -16.04 16.36
C LEU A 392 -7.09 -14.79 15.57
N ALA A 393 -7.92 -14.94 14.55
CA ALA A 393 -8.43 -13.79 13.79
C ALA A 393 -9.24 -12.82 14.67
N SER A 394 -10.02 -13.36 15.61
CA SER A 394 -10.82 -12.58 16.56
C SER A 394 -9.93 -11.81 17.53
N GLU A 395 -8.89 -12.46 18.06
CA GLU A 395 -7.88 -11.85 18.94
C GLU A 395 -7.08 -10.74 18.23
N ILE A 396 -6.71 -10.94 16.96
CA ILE A 396 -6.06 -9.91 16.14
C ILE A 396 -7.02 -8.71 16.00
N LYS A 397 -8.29 -8.94 15.66
CA LYS A 397 -9.27 -7.86 15.50
C LYS A 397 -9.47 -7.06 16.78
N GLU A 398 -9.59 -7.74 17.92
CA GLU A 398 -9.80 -7.09 19.21
C GLU A 398 -8.59 -6.26 19.62
N PHE A 399 -7.38 -6.82 19.49
CA PHE A 399 -6.14 -6.15 19.87
C PHE A 399 -5.86 -4.92 19.00
N PHE A 400 -6.02 -5.04 17.68
CA PHE A 400 -5.81 -3.94 16.73
C PHE A 400 -7.09 -3.12 16.50
N ALA A 401 -7.62 -2.52 17.57
CA ALA A 401 -8.80 -1.65 17.50
C ALA A 401 -8.62 -0.51 16.46
N PRO A 402 -9.68 -0.09 15.75
CA PRO A 402 -9.61 0.99 14.77
C PRO A 402 -8.94 2.25 15.33
N MET A 403 -8.08 2.88 14.54
CA MET A 403 -7.40 4.12 14.92
C MET A 403 -7.25 5.06 13.73
N HIS A 404 -7.08 6.34 14.04
CA HIS A 404 -6.69 7.37 13.09
C HIS A 404 -5.27 7.83 13.39
N ALA A 405 -4.49 8.13 12.36
CA ALA A 405 -3.18 8.73 12.52
C ALA A 405 -3.31 10.13 13.12
N SER A 406 -2.44 10.48 14.06
CA SER A 406 -2.41 11.83 14.63
C SER A 406 -1.87 12.82 13.61
N SER A 407 -2.64 13.87 13.31
CA SER A 407 -2.19 14.97 12.44
C SER A 407 -0.96 15.66 13.02
N GLN A 408 -0.88 15.81 14.35
CA GLN A 408 0.27 16.42 15.01
C GLN A 408 1.53 15.56 14.84
N GLU A 409 1.45 14.25 15.08
CA GLU A 409 2.59 13.35 14.91
C GLU A 409 3.06 13.31 13.45
N LEU A 410 2.13 13.39 12.50
CA LEU A 410 2.44 13.47 11.07
C LEU A 410 3.22 14.76 10.75
N LEU A 411 2.78 15.91 11.29
CA LEU A 411 3.43 17.21 11.10
C LEU A 411 4.80 17.30 11.78
N GLU A 412 4.94 16.68 12.95
CA GLU A 412 6.19 16.65 13.72
C GLU A 412 7.13 15.52 13.27
N ASN A 413 6.67 14.67 12.34
CA ASN A 413 7.35 13.47 11.86
C ASN A 413 7.75 12.51 12.99
N ILE A 414 6.84 12.34 13.95
CA ILE A 414 6.96 11.34 15.01
C ILE A 414 6.45 10.03 14.44
N HIS A 415 7.34 9.07 14.27
CA HIS A 415 7.03 7.72 13.80
C HIS A 415 7.51 6.74 14.85
N TYR A 416 6.68 5.79 15.25
CA TYR A 416 7.05 4.77 16.23
C TYR A 416 6.16 3.53 16.13
N LEU A 417 6.68 2.44 16.68
CA LEU A 417 5.96 1.17 16.75
C LEU A 417 4.95 1.24 17.91
N LYS A 418 3.67 0.96 17.63
CA LYS A 418 2.56 1.23 18.54
C LYS A 418 1.98 -0.04 19.16
N ASP A 419 1.76 -1.07 18.35
CA ASP A 419 1.16 -2.33 18.82
C ASP A 419 1.94 -3.52 18.25
N VAL A 420 2.14 -4.54 19.09
CA VAL A 420 2.80 -5.81 18.75
C VAL A 420 1.94 -6.97 19.21
N PHE A 421 1.57 -7.84 18.27
CA PHE A 421 0.90 -9.09 18.55
C PHE A 421 1.80 -10.25 18.12
N ILE A 422 2.11 -11.18 19.01
CA ILE A 422 2.97 -12.33 18.72
C ILE A 422 2.12 -13.58 18.59
N ALA A 423 2.01 -14.12 17.39
CA ALA A 423 1.39 -15.41 17.14
C ALA A 423 2.46 -16.53 17.12
N CYS A 424 2.39 -17.43 18.10
CA CYS A 424 3.33 -18.54 18.27
C CYS A 424 2.72 -19.85 17.76
N HIS A 425 3.55 -20.73 17.21
CA HIS A 425 3.16 -22.10 16.80
C HIS A 425 2.09 -22.21 15.70
N VAL A 426 1.82 -21.12 14.98
CA VAL A 426 0.82 -21.12 13.90
C VAL A 426 1.42 -21.58 12.58
N ASN A 427 2.48 -20.91 12.13
CA ASN A 427 3.16 -21.24 10.87
C ASN A 427 3.85 -22.62 10.95
N ARG A 428 4.55 -22.87 12.06
CA ARG A 428 5.16 -24.15 12.44
C ARG A 428 5.57 -24.11 13.92
N PHE A 429 5.92 -25.26 14.48
CA PHE A 429 6.40 -25.35 15.87
C PHE A 429 7.68 -24.52 16.09
N ASN A 430 7.77 -23.87 17.25
CA ASN A 430 8.75 -22.84 17.63
C ASN A 430 8.88 -21.61 16.70
N MET A 431 7.95 -21.40 15.76
CA MET A 431 7.92 -20.15 15.00
C MET A 431 7.13 -19.08 15.77
N LEU A 432 7.72 -17.90 15.88
CA LEU A 432 7.06 -16.67 16.33
C LEU A 432 6.79 -15.79 15.11
N SER A 433 5.56 -15.33 14.99
CA SER A 433 5.15 -14.36 13.96
C SER A 433 4.68 -13.08 14.63
N LEU A 434 5.37 -11.98 14.36
CA LEU A 434 5.04 -10.65 14.86
C LEU A 434 4.09 -9.98 13.87
N ILE A 435 2.89 -9.66 14.31
CA ILE A 435 1.98 -8.73 13.64
C ILE A 435 2.18 -7.38 14.34
N ILE A 436 2.57 -6.37 13.60
CA ILE A 436 2.99 -5.08 14.15
C ILE A 436 2.16 -3.97 13.51
N ARG A 437 1.74 -2.98 14.31
CA ARG A 437 1.13 -1.74 13.82
C ARG A 437 1.92 -0.53 14.29
N ASP A 438 2.19 0.40 13.38
CA ASP A 438 2.83 1.68 13.72
C ASP A 438 1.81 2.76 14.11
N ASN A 439 2.29 3.93 14.56
CA ASN A 439 1.41 5.04 14.92
C ASN A 439 0.69 5.70 13.72
N MET A 440 1.05 5.33 12.50
CA MET A 440 0.37 5.76 11.27
C MET A 440 -0.76 4.81 10.86
N GLY A 441 -0.86 3.65 11.52
CA GLY A 441 -1.85 2.63 11.22
C GLY A 441 -1.43 1.68 10.10
N GLU A 442 -0.15 1.63 9.72
CA GLU A 442 0.35 0.60 8.80
C GLU A 442 0.63 -0.70 9.55
N GLN A 443 0.33 -1.85 8.92
CA GLN A 443 0.51 -3.17 9.50
C GLN A 443 1.64 -3.96 8.82
N PHE A 444 2.39 -4.71 9.61
CA PHE A 444 3.53 -5.50 9.16
C PHE A 444 3.47 -6.91 9.74
N VAL A 445 3.93 -7.91 8.98
CA VAL A 445 4.10 -9.29 9.48
C VAL A 445 5.48 -9.84 9.17
N LEU A 446 6.17 -10.29 10.20
CA LEU A 446 7.49 -10.92 10.12
C LEU A 446 7.55 -12.13 11.04
N SER A 447 8.37 -13.13 10.70
CA SER A 447 8.47 -14.36 11.48
C SER A 447 9.92 -14.78 11.71
N PHE A 448 10.19 -15.38 12.87
CA PHE A 448 11.47 -15.97 13.21
C PHE A 448 11.32 -17.26 14.03
N ASP A 449 12.33 -18.11 13.96
CA ASP A 449 12.36 -19.41 14.65
C ASP A 449 13.18 -19.31 15.94
N ILE A 450 12.68 -19.91 17.01
CA ILE A 450 13.36 -19.98 18.32
C ILE A 450 13.83 -21.40 18.68
N ARG A 451 13.68 -22.39 17.80
CA ARG A 451 14.03 -23.80 18.05
C ARG A 451 15.48 -24.00 18.48
N ASP A 452 16.39 -23.23 17.89
CA ASP A 452 17.83 -23.34 18.12
C ASP A 452 18.29 -22.75 19.46
N ILE A 453 17.39 -22.06 20.18
CA ILE A 453 17.63 -21.62 21.55
C ILE A 453 17.71 -22.86 22.43
N LYS A 454 18.91 -23.10 22.99
CA LYS A 454 19.19 -24.25 23.85
C LYS A 454 18.52 -24.08 25.21
N VAL A 455 17.78 -25.11 25.63
CA VAL A 455 17.21 -25.23 26.98
C VAL A 455 17.91 -26.41 27.67
N PRO A 456 18.83 -26.16 28.62
CA PRO A 456 19.70 -27.21 29.16
C PRO A 456 18.96 -28.24 30.04
N LYS A 457 18.03 -27.81 30.89
CA LYS A 457 17.14 -28.69 31.68
C LYS A 457 15.88 -27.92 32.07
N ILE A 458 14.71 -28.57 32.00
CA ILE A 458 13.46 -27.98 32.48
C ILE A 458 13.44 -28.09 34.01
N PRO A 459 13.35 -26.97 34.75
CA PRO A 459 13.23 -26.99 36.20
C PRO A 459 11.98 -27.79 36.65
N PRO A 460 12.04 -28.58 37.74
CA PRO A 460 10.90 -29.39 38.19
C PRO A 460 9.62 -28.58 38.47
N ASP A 461 9.79 -27.37 39.00
CA ASP A 461 8.74 -26.39 39.28
C ASP A 461 8.14 -25.77 38.02
N GLN A 462 8.79 -25.91 36.86
CA GLN A 462 8.33 -25.39 35.58
C GLN A 462 7.80 -26.50 34.65
N LYS A 463 7.68 -27.74 35.14
CA LYS A 463 6.99 -28.81 34.42
C LYS A 463 5.48 -28.56 34.41
N MET A 464 4.83 -28.92 33.32
CA MET A 464 3.38 -28.82 33.16
C MET A 464 2.88 -29.96 32.28
N GLY A 465 1.79 -30.62 32.68
CA GLY A 465 1.29 -31.81 31.99
C GLY A 465 2.29 -32.98 31.99
N HIS A 466 2.11 -33.92 31.05
CA HIS A 466 3.01 -35.07 30.88
C HIS A 466 4.09 -34.87 29.80
N ASP A 467 4.03 -33.78 29.02
CA ASP A 467 4.97 -33.47 27.94
C ASP A 467 5.91 -32.30 28.29
N GLU A 468 7.16 -32.40 27.85
CA GLU A 468 8.18 -31.37 28.02
C GLU A 468 8.20 -30.32 26.89
N GLU A 469 7.52 -30.52 25.77
CA GLU A 469 7.57 -29.61 24.61
C GLU A 469 7.09 -28.19 24.94
N LEU A 470 5.92 -28.08 25.59
CA LEU A 470 5.32 -26.80 25.93
C LEU A 470 6.14 -26.00 26.97
N PRO A 471 6.54 -26.56 28.13
CA PRO A 471 7.40 -25.84 29.06
C PRO A 471 8.78 -25.52 28.47
N ARG A 472 9.33 -26.36 27.58
CA ARG A 472 10.55 -26.04 26.84
C ARG A 472 10.37 -24.84 25.91
N PHE A 473 9.23 -24.75 25.21
CA PHE A 473 8.89 -23.59 24.42
C PHE A 473 8.81 -22.31 25.27
N PHE A 474 8.15 -22.35 26.43
CA PHE A 474 8.05 -21.19 27.31
C PHE A 474 9.42 -20.73 27.83
N LEU A 475 10.31 -21.66 28.17
CA LEU A 475 11.69 -21.32 28.54
C LEU A 475 12.47 -20.66 27.38
N ARG A 476 12.27 -21.12 26.15
CA ARG A 476 12.85 -20.45 24.96
C ARG A 476 12.27 -19.06 24.78
N LEU A 477 10.93 -18.94 24.81
CA LEU A 477 10.20 -17.68 24.66
C LEU A 477 10.63 -16.64 25.69
N TYR A 478 10.84 -17.07 26.94
CA TYR A 478 11.24 -16.18 28.03
C TYR A 478 12.72 -15.80 28.00
N SER A 479 13.56 -16.55 27.28
CA SER A 479 15.01 -16.38 27.29
C SER A 479 15.49 -15.01 26.78
N LYS A 480 16.66 -14.57 27.27
CA LYS A 480 17.38 -13.40 26.75
C LYS A 480 17.66 -13.51 25.25
N GLN A 481 17.95 -14.72 24.77
CA GLN A 481 18.23 -14.97 23.34
C GLN A 481 16.99 -14.70 22.49
N CYS A 482 15.79 -15.09 22.93
CA CYS A 482 14.55 -14.79 22.24
C CYS A 482 14.27 -13.28 22.20
N ARG A 483 14.45 -12.56 23.32
CA ARG A 483 14.30 -11.10 23.38
C ARG A 483 15.27 -10.37 22.44
N MET A 484 16.50 -10.87 22.31
CA MET A 484 17.49 -10.33 21.34
C MET A 484 17.09 -10.60 19.88
N LEU A 485 16.58 -11.80 19.57
CA LEU A 485 16.06 -12.10 18.24
C LEU A 485 14.86 -11.21 17.89
N PHE A 486 13.92 -11.05 18.83
CA PHE A 486 12.78 -10.14 18.68
C PHE A 486 13.22 -8.72 18.29
N LEU A 487 14.18 -8.13 19.01
CA LEU A 487 14.71 -6.80 18.66
C LEU A 487 15.38 -6.76 17.28
N LYS A 488 16.16 -7.79 16.94
CA LYS A 488 16.81 -7.89 15.63
C LYS A 488 15.78 -7.85 14.50
N TYR A 489 14.67 -8.56 14.67
CA TYR A 489 13.61 -8.64 13.66
C TYR A 489 12.78 -7.35 13.59
N ILE A 490 12.48 -6.71 14.72
CA ILE A 490 11.82 -5.38 14.71
C ILE A 490 12.72 -4.33 14.06
N ALA A 491 14.03 -4.36 14.29
CA ALA A 491 14.95 -3.41 13.68
C ALA A 491 14.94 -3.46 12.13
N ALA A 492 14.57 -4.62 11.54
CA ALA A 492 14.41 -4.75 10.09
C ALA A 492 13.30 -3.87 9.52
N LEU A 493 12.31 -3.47 10.32
CA LEU A 493 11.25 -2.54 9.91
C LEU A 493 11.73 -1.10 9.79
N LYS A 494 12.86 -0.75 10.41
CA LYS A 494 13.36 0.64 10.53
C LYS A 494 12.34 1.61 11.18
N ILE A 495 11.47 1.07 12.03
CA ILE A 495 10.53 1.84 12.84
C ILE A 495 11.11 1.94 14.25
N PRO A 496 11.24 3.14 14.84
CA PRO A 496 11.86 3.28 16.15
C PRO A 496 10.94 2.78 17.26
N LEU A 497 11.55 2.19 18.29
CA LEU A 497 10.92 1.94 19.58
C LEU A 497 11.18 3.17 20.46
N LEU A 498 10.14 3.93 20.80
CA LEU A 498 10.25 5.11 21.63
C LEU A 498 9.88 4.79 23.07
N ALA A 499 10.78 5.08 24.02
CA ALA A 499 10.50 4.90 25.45
C ALA A 499 9.33 5.78 25.94
N SER A 500 9.08 6.92 25.29
CA SER A 500 7.94 7.80 25.57
C SER A 500 6.60 7.23 25.10
N HIS A 501 6.63 6.26 24.19
CA HIS A 501 5.45 5.62 23.62
C HIS A 501 5.70 4.09 23.53
N PRO A 502 5.78 3.40 24.68
CA PRO A 502 6.03 1.97 24.69
C PRO A 502 4.88 1.24 23.98
N PRO A 503 5.17 0.27 23.12
CA PRO A 503 4.13 -0.43 22.39
C PRO A 503 3.35 -1.36 23.28
N LYS A 504 2.06 -1.54 22.95
CA LYS A 504 1.25 -2.58 23.57
C LYS A 504 1.67 -3.95 23.04
N LEU A 505 1.67 -4.94 23.91
CA LEU A 505 1.99 -6.32 23.58
C LEU A 505 0.84 -7.27 23.91
N ARG A 506 0.59 -8.23 23.02
CA ARG A 506 -0.20 -9.44 23.31
C ARG A 506 0.46 -10.66 22.67
N ILE A 507 0.46 -11.79 23.36
CA ILE A 507 0.93 -13.06 22.82
C ILE A 507 -0.23 -14.05 22.72
N TRP A 508 -0.29 -14.73 21.59
CA TRP A 508 -1.22 -15.83 21.34
C TRP A 508 -0.44 -17.06 20.91
N VAL A 509 -0.67 -18.19 21.57
CA VAL A 509 0.02 -19.44 21.31
C VAL A 509 -0.96 -20.44 20.73
N GLY A 510 -0.73 -20.90 19.51
CA GLY A 510 -1.56 -21.92 18.90
C GLY A 510 -1.58 -23.18 19.72
N HIS A 511 -2.76 -23.64 20.11
CA HIS A 511 -2.91 -24.89 20.83
C HIS A 511 -2.46 -26.03 19.90
N GLY A 512 -1.29 -26.61 20.16
CA GLY A 512 -0.88 -27.87 19.58
C GLY A 512 -1.71 -29.02 20.16
N LYS A 513 -1.22 -30.25 19.99
CA LYS A 513 -1.69 -31.40 20.79
C LYS A 513 -1.00 -31.41 22.16
N PHE A 514 -0.92 -30.24 22.81
CA PHE A 514 -0.27 -30.13 24.12
C PHE A 514 -1.15 -30.74 25.19
N ASP A 515 -0.53 -31.55 26.03
CA ASP A 515 -1.17 -32.10 27.22
C ASP A 515 -1.10 -31.06 28.34
N VAL A 516 -2.25 -30.43 28.65
CA VAL A 516 -2.36 -29.41 29.70
C VAL A 516 -3.36 -29.84 30.78
N PRO A 517 -3.11 -29.52 32.06
CA PRO A 517 -3.88 -30.03 33.20
C PRO A 517 -5.15 -29.21 33.46
N VAL A 518 -5.93 -28.92 32.41
CA VAL A 518 -7.20 -28.19 32.43
C VAL A 518 -8.19 -28.79 31.43
N ALA A 519 -9.49 -28.52 31.60
CA ALA A 519 -10.50 -28.97 30.65
C ALA A 519 -10.25 -28.37 29.25
N PRO A 520 -10.55 -29.08 28.14
CA PRO A 520 -10.22 -28.64 26.77
C PRO A 520 -10.72 -27.23 26.41
N LYS A 521 -11.88 -26.82 26.94
CA LYS A 521 -12.46 -25.48 26.73
C LYS A 521 -11.62 -24.34 27.32
N PHE A 522 -10.74 -24.62 28.27
CA PHE A 522 -9.87 -23.64 28.94
C PHE A 522 -8.42 -23.68 28.44
N THR A 523 -8.06 -24.63 27.57
CA THR A 523 -6.69 -24.83 27.09
C THR A 523 -6.09 -23.56 26.48
N GLN A 524 -6.82 -22.84 25.63
CA GLN A 524 -6.31 -21.65 24.96
C GLN A 524 -6.02 -20.51 25.96
N VAL A 525 -6.94 -20.29 26.90
CA VAL A 525 -6.85 -19.26 27.95
C VAL A 525 -5.68 -19.57 28.88
N TYR A 526 -5.54 -20.84 29.27
CA TYR A 526 -4.46 -21.32 30.12
C TYR A 526 -3.07 -21.10 29.48
N ILE A 527 -2.88 -21.54 28.23
CA ILE A 527 -1.59 -21.39 27.53
C ILE A 527 -1.26 -19.91 27.27
N ASN A 528 -2.24 -19.13 26.82
CA ASN A 528 -2.05 -17.69 26.61
C ASN A 528 -1.78 -16.96 27.93
N GLY A 529 -2.39 -17.39 29.04
CA GLY A 529 -2.15 -16.84 30.38
C GLY A 529 -0.68 -16.94 30.80
N VAL A 530 -0.06 -18.11 30.57
CA VAL A 530 1.40 -18.28 30.78
C VAL A 530 2.18 -17.34 29.88
N ALA A 531 1.91 -17.34 28.57
CA ALA A 531 2.67 -16.55 27.60
C ALA A 531 2.62 -15.03 27.90
N ASN A 532 1.43 -14.50 28.21
CA ASN A 532 1.23 -13.09 28.55
C ASN A 532 1.73 -12.73 29.96
N THR A 533 1.91 -13.70 30.86
CA THR A 533 2.63 -13.48 32.13
C THR A 533 4.14 -13.39 31.92
N LEU A 534 4.69 -14.20 31.02
CA LEU A 534 6.12 -14.17 30.68
C LEU A 534 6.53 -12.91 29.90
N TRP A 535 5.59 -12.38 29.12
CA TRP A 535 5.73 -11.16 28.35
C TRP A 535 4.48 -10.27 28.56
N PRO A 536 4.46 -9.49 29.66
CA PRO A 536 3.35 -8.61 29.95
C PRO A 536 3.17 -7.51 28.89
N HIS A 537 1.99 -6.87 28.91
CA HIS A 537 1.55 -5.91 27.89
C HIS A 537 2.47 -4.70 27.67
N ASP A 538 3.31 -4.38 28.64
CA ASP A 538 4.29 -3.28 28.68
C ASP A 538 5.75 -3.77 28.57
N ALA A 539 5.97 -5.06 28.29
CA ALA A 539 7.29 -5.70 28.31
C ALA A 539 8.21 -5.35 27.12
N ILE A 540 7.92 -4.30 26.36
CA ILE A 540 8.73 -3.83 25.23
C ILE A 540 8.90 -2.32 25.34
N GLY A 541 10.12 -1.82 25.07
CA GLY A 541 10.38 -0.38 25.00
C GLY A 541 11.62 0.11 25.74
N THR A 542 12.21 -0.73 26.62
CA THR A 542 13.39 -0.37 27.42
C THR A 542 14.48 -1.45 27.33
N ARG A 543 15.70 -1.15 27.82
CA ARG A 543 16.82 -2.11 27.82
C ARG A 543 16.64 -3.17 28.91
N GLU A 544 15.99 -2.79 30.02
CA GLU A 544 15.63 -3.63 31.14
C GLU A 544 14.74 -4.78 30.67
N HIS A 545 13.84 -4.51 29.72
CA HIS A 545 13.00 -5.50 29.07
C HIS A 545 13.77 -6.53 28.22
N LEU A 546 15.11 -6.50 28.14
CA LEU A 546 15.90 -7.56 27.48
C LEU A 546 16.38 -8.63 28.44
N ILE A 547 16.29 -8.36 29.75
CA ILE A 547 16.81 -9.24 30.78
C ILE A 547 15.62 -9.97 31.42
N PRO A 548 15.49 -11.30 31.23
CA PRO A 548 14.47 -12.07 31.94
C PRO A 548 14.77 -12.05 33.43
N HIS A 549 13.74 -11.86 34.26
CA HIS A 549 13.84 -11.97 35.70
C HIS A 549 13.77 -13.45 36.13
N PRO A 550 14.22 -13.81 37.34
CA PRO A 550 13.94 -15.14 37.87
C PRO A 550 12.42 -15.38 37.93
N LEU A 551 11.97 -16.55 37.46
CA LEU A 551 10.55 -16.93 37.54
C LEU A 551 10.17 -17.12 39.02
N SER A 552 9.23 -16.31 39.51
CA SER A 552 8.70 -16.37 40.87
C SER A 552 7.50 -17.31 41.01
N GLU A 553 6.89 -17.70 39.89
CA GLU A 553 5.69 -18.52 39.79
C GLU A 553 5.94 -19.67 38.80
N SER A 554 5.28 -20.82 38.98
CA SER A 554 5.31 -21.92 38.01
C SER A 554 4.43 -21.63 36.80
N PHE A 555 4.77 -22.20 35.64
CA PHE A 555 3.90 -22.11 34.46
C PHE A 555 2.48 -22.64 34.73
N ASP A 556 2.31 -23.69 35.55
CA ASP A 556 0.97 -24.19 35.90
C ASP A 556 0.15 -23.18 36.71
N SER A 557 0.77 -22.52 37.70
CA SER A 557 0.11 -21.50 38.50
C SER A 557 -0.30 -20.30 37.65
N MET A 558 0.59 -19.82 36.76
CA MET A 558 0.27 -18.72 35.83
C MET A 558 -0.93 -19.05 34.94
N GLY A 559 -0.98 -20.27 34.40
CA GLY A 559 -2.07 -20.71 33.53
C GLY A 559 -3.39 -20.87 34.28
N ARG A 560 -3.38 -21.47 35.48
CA ARG A 560 -4.59 -21.61 36.32
C ARG A 560 -5.16 -20.28 36.74
N ARG A 561 -4.30 -19.32 37.09
CA ARG A 561 -4.71 -17.96 37.44
C ARG A 561 -5.52 -17.31 36.32
N ALA A 562 -5.04 -17.39 35.07
CA ALA A 562 -5.77 -16.85 33.92
C ALA A 562 -7.14 -17.52 33.70
N VAL A 563 -7.24 -18.84 33.92
CA VAL A 563 -8.52 -19.56 33.85
C VAL A 563 -9.48 -19.10 34.95
N ASN A 564 -8.98 -18.95 36.17
CA ASN A 564 -9.79 -18.50 37.32
C ASN A 564 -10.33 -17.08 37.11
N GLU A 565 -9.49 -16.17 36.61
CA GLU A 565 -9.87 -14.80 36.27
C GLU A 565 -10.99 -14.77 35.22
N LEU A 566 -10.94 -15.63 34.20
CA LEU A 566 -12.01 -15.75 33.20
C LEU A 566 -13.33 -16.26 33.79
N THR A 567 -13.28 -17.17 34.77
CA THR A 567 -14.49 -17.74 35.39
C THR A 567 -15.11 -16.86 36.47
N ALA A 568 -14.37 -15.86 36.96
CA ALA A 568 -14.81 -14.95 38.01
C ALA A 568 -15.45 -13.65 37.48
N GLY A 569 -15.19 -13.30 36.21
CA GLY A 569 -15.86 -12.21 35.49
C GLY A 569 -17.07 -12.71 34.72
#